data_AF-A0A0R0EXI7-F1
#
_entry.id   AF-A0A0R0EXI7-F1
#
_cell.length_a   1.000
_cell.length_b   1.000
_cell.length_c   1.000
_cell.angle_alpha   90.00
_cell.angle_beta   90.00
_cell.angle_gamma   90.00
#
_symmetry.space_group_name_H-M   'P 1'
#
loop_
_entity.id
_entity.type
_entity.pdbx_description
1 polymer ?
#
loop_
_entity_poly.entity_id
_entity_poly.type
_entity_poly.pdbx_seq_one_letter_code
_entity_poly.pdbx_strand_id
1 'polypeptide(L)'
;MIGIDPAIANAFRRILIAEVPTMAIERVYIANNTSVVQDEVLSHRLGLIPIRADPRLFEYPENAGDDKNEKNTIVFKLHVRCQVGQPRITVKSDKLKWLPNGSELPCEDVKPNAGSKPKTFTSFTCSQDSLPEFSNNSIGLTYSDIILAKLGPGQEIELEAHAVKGIGKTHAKWSPVATAWYRMLPEVVLLEAVEDELAEELKNKCPVNVFDIEDIGKGKRRAKVARPRDCTLCRECIRGGKEWEDRVSLRRVKNHFIFTIESTGALPPEVLFTEAVKILEDKCERVITELS
;
A
#
# COMPACT_ATOMS: atom_id res chain seq x y z
N MET A 1 -11.58 14.31 -8.62
CA MET A 1 -10.86 15.24 -9.52
C MET A 1 -11.81 15.62 -10.65
N ILE A 2 -12.03 16.92 -10.86
CA ILE A 2 -12.97 17.45 -11.87
C ILE A 2 -12.18 18.36 -12.81
N GLY A 3 -12.42 18.26 -14.13
CA GLY A 3 -11.80 19.11 -15.15
C GLY A 3 -10.44 18.64 -15.65
N ILE A 4 -9.98 17.44 -15.27
CA ILE A 4 -8.68 16.90 -15.68
C ILE A 4 -8.82 15.91 -16.84
N ASP A 5 -7.77 15.75 -17.63
CA ASP A 5 -7.68 14.76 -18.70
C ASP A 5 -7.39 13.33 -18.14
N PRO A 6 -7.92 12.25 -18.76
CA PRO A 6 -7.61 10.88 -18.38
C PRO A 6 -6.11 10.55 -18.34
N ALA A 7 -5.27 11.19 -19.16
CA ALA A 7 -3.83 10.94 -19.19
C ALA A 7 -3.16 11.32 -17.86
N ILE A 8 -3.49 12.50 -17.31
CA ILE A 8 -2.92 12.98 -16.05
C ILE A 8 -3.48 12.18 -14.87
N ALA A 9 -4.79 11.89 -14.87
CA ALA A 9 -5.39 11.00 -13.87
C ALA A 9 -4.69 9.63 -13.83
N ASN A 10 -4.45 9.02 -14.99
CA ASN A 10 -3.74 7.75 -15.07
C ASN A 10 -2.26 7.88 -14.66
N ALA A 11 -1.61 9.02 -14.90
CA ALA A 11 -0.25 9.28 -14.43
C ALA A 11 -0.19 9.22 -12.89
N PHE A 12 -1.07 9.92 -12.17
CA PHE A 12 -1.12 9.86 -10.71
C PHE A 12 -1.40 8.44 -10.19
N ARG A 13 -2.34 7.72 -10.82
CA ARG A 13 -2.63 6.33 -10.46
C ARG A 13 -1.38 5.43 -10.61
N ARG A 14 -0.61 5.60 -11.69
CA ARG A 14 0.61 4.82 -11.94
C ARG A 14 1.73 5.17 -10.96
N ILE A 15 1.91 6.45 -10.66
CA ILE A 15 2.94 6.92 -9.73
C ILE A 15 2.65 6.38 -8.32
N LEU A 16 1.41 6.45 -7.85
CA LEU A 16 0.99 5.89 -6.56
C LEU A 16 1.33 4.40 -6.39
N ILE A 17 1.19 3.61 -7.46
CA ILE A 17 1.43 2.16 -7.42
C ILE A 17 2.92 1.84 -7.54
N ALA A 18 3.64 2.54 -8.41
CA ALA A 18 4.95 2.09 -8.87
C ALA A 18 6.13 2.99 -8.45
N GLU A 19 5.90 4.24 -8.08
CA GLU A 19 6.99 5.22 -7.99
C GLU A 19 7.07 5.98 -6.67
N VAL A 20 5.98 6.03 -5.90
CA VAL A 20 6.07 6.54 -4.52
C VAL A 20 6.90 5.57 -3.68
N PRO A 21 8.00 6.02 -3.05
CA PRO A 21 8.90 5.13 -2.33
C PRO A 21 8.35 4.74 -0.96
N THR A 22 8.77 3.57 -0.46
CA THR A 22 8.52 3.08 0.90
C THR A 22 9.73 2.35 1.47
N MET A 23 9.68 2.00 2.75
CA MET A 23 10.66 1.13 3.40
C MET A 23 10.14 -0.32 3.41
N ALA A 24 10.95 -1.26 2.92
CA ALA A 24 10.62 -2.70 2.98
C ALA A 24 11.87 -3.54 3.21
N ILE A 25 11.69 -4.75 3.77
CA ILE A 25 12.79 -5.70 4.01
C ILE A 25 13.36 -6.20 2.68
N GLU A 26 14.67 -6.04 2.51
CA GLU A 26 15.41 -6.46 1.32
C GLU A 26 16.33 -7.65 1.60
N ARG A 27 17.11 -7.59 2.69
CA ARG A 27 18.04 -8.66 3.05
C ARG A 27 17.63 -9.28 4.38
N VAL A 28 17.67 -10.61 4.45
CA VAL A 28 17.40 -11.38 5.66
C VAL A 28 18.62 -12.25 5.94
N TYR A 29 19.23 -12.04 7.10
CA TYR A 29 20.37 -12.79 7.60
C TYR A 29 19.87 -13.80 8.62
N ILE A 30 19.90 -15.08 8.27
CA ILE A 30 19.40 -16.15 9.12
C ILE A 30 20.59 -16.77 9.85
N ALA A 31 20.59 -16.68 11.19
CA ALA A 31 21.58 -17.33 12.02
C ALA A 31 21.20 -18.79 12.28
N ASN A 32 19.92 -19.04 12.55
CA ASN A 32 19.40 -20.38 12.75
C ASN A 32 17.91 -20.45 12.37
N ASN A 33 17.53 -21.41 11.53
CA ASN A 33 16.12 -21.73 11.26
C ASN A 33 15.93 -23.24 11.29
N THR A 34 15.26 -23.73 12.34
CA THR A 34 14.87 -25.14 12.48
C THR A 34 13.36 -25.33 12.32
N SER A 35 12.67 -24.30 11.81
CA SER A 35 11.24 -24.37 11.54
C SER A 35 10.93 -25.22 10.30
N VAL A 36 9.64 -25.47 10.07
CA VAL A 36 9.18 -26.17 8.86
C VAL A 36 9.19 -25.25 7.63
N VAL A 37 9.21 -23.93 7.84
CA VAL A 37 9.21 -22.94 6.75
C VAL A 37 10.62 -22.77 6.26
N GLN A 38 10.83 -22.96 4.95
CA GLN A 38 12.13 -22.77 4.31
C GLN A 38 12.59 -21.32 4.39
N ASP A 39 13.91 -21.13 4.37
CA ASP A 39 14.58 -19.84 4.53
C ASP A 39 14.12 -18.81 3.49
N GLU A 40 14.05 -19.20 2.22
CA GLU A 40 13.62 -18.35 1.11
C GLU A 40 12.15 -17.95 1.23
N VAL A 41 11.30 -18.88 1.69
CA VAL A 41 9.86 -18.62 1.89
C VAL A 41 9.64 -17.69 3.08
N LEU A 42 10.36 -17.90 4.17
CA LEU A 42 10.30 -17.02 5.35
C LEU A 42 10.80 -15.62 4.99
N SER A 43 11.91 -15.52 4.26
CA SER A 43 12.49 -14.25 3.80
C SER A 43 11.53 -13.49 2.88
N HIS A 44 10.87 -14.19 1.95
CA HIS A 44 9.86 -13.60 1.09
C HIS A 44 8.67 -13.05 1.89
N ARG A 45 8.18 -13.79 2.91
CA ARG A 45 7.10 -13.32 3.79
C ARG A 45 7.50 -12.07 4.58
N LEU A 46 8.72 -12.05 5.12
CA LEU A 46 9.27 -10.88 5.82
C LEU A 46 9.34 -9.65 4.89
N GLY A 47 9.73 -9.84 3.64
CA GLY A 47 9.77 -8.79 2.61
C GLY A 47 8.43 -8.10 2.36
N LEU A 48 7.30 -8.77 2.60
CA LEU A 48 5.95 -8.24 2.36
C LEU A 48 5.33 -7.55 3.57
N ILE A 49 6.03 -7.50 4.72
CA ILE A 49 5.52 -6.81 5.91
C ILE A 49 5.65 -5.30 5.71
N PRO A 50 4.56 -4.53 5.76
CA PRO A 50 4.64 -3.08 5.66
C PRO A 50 5.28 -2.49 6.93
N ILE A 51 6.30 -1.67 6.71
CA ILE A 51 7.06 -1.00 7.76
C ILE A 51 6.50 0.40 7.94
N ARG A 52 6.21 0.77 9.19
CA ARG A 52 5.84 2.12 9.57
C ARG A 52 7.12 2.93 9.78
N ALA A 53 7.64 3.47 8.68
CA ALA A 53 8.78 4.37 8.65
C ALA A 53 8.59 5.38 7.52
N ASP A 54 8.87 6.66 7.78
CA ASP A 54 8.74 7.70 6.76
C ASP A 54 9.92 7.61 5.77
N PRO A 55 9.69 7.22 4.50
CA PRO A 55 10.74 7.03 3.52
C PRO A 55 11.47 8.33 3.15
N ARG A 56 10.92 9.50 3.50
CA ARG A 56 11.56 10.80 3.21
C ARG A 56 12.79 11.06 4.08
N LEU A 57 12.86 10.42 5.25
CA LEU A 57 13.99 10.52 6.17
C LEU A 57 15.16 9.60 5.79
N PHE A 58 14.95 8.71 4.81
CA PHE A 58 15.96 7.75 4.38
C PHE A 58 16.49 8.04 2.98
N GLU A 59 17.77 7.78 2.80
CA GLU A 59 18.46 7.84 1.51
C GLU A 59 18.29 6.52 0.74
N TYR A 60 18.39 6.59 -0.59
CA TYR A 60 18.43 5.37 -1.40
C TYR A 60 19.77 4.64 -1.19
N PRO A 61 19.77 3.30 -1.14
CA PRO A 61 21.00 2.53 -0.93
C PRO A 61 22.04 2.79 -2.03
N GLU A 62 21.63 3.08 -3.27
CA GLU A 62 22.57 3.37 -4.37
C GLU A 62 23.41 4.64 -4.12
N ASN A 63 22.87 5.61 -3.38
CA ASN A 63 23.56 6.88 -3.10
C ASN A 63 24.59 6.76 -1.97
N ALA A 64 24.49 5.71 -1.15
CA ALA A 64 25.30 5.53 0.05
C ALA A 64 26.51 4.58 -0.15
N GLY A 65 26.70 4.04 -1.35
CA GLY A 65 27.70 3.00 -1.61
C GLY A 65 27.34 1.66 -0.98
N ASP A 66 28.33 0.77 -0.80
CA ASP A 66 28.15 -0.54 -0.14
C ASP A 66 27.95 -0.42 1.40
N ASP A 67 28.07 0.80 1.96
CA ASP A 67 28.00 1.03 3.40
C ASP A 67 26.54 1.15 3.88
N LYS A 68 26.13 0.19 4.71
CA LYS A 68 24.82 0.22 5.40
C LYS A 68 24.94 1.02 6.69
N ASN A 69 24.32 2.20 6.71
CA ASN A 69 24.38 3.19 7.79
C ASN A 69 22.99 3.48 8.35
N GLU A 70 22.93 4.35 9.35
CA GLU A 70 21.70 4.75 10.05
C GLU A 70 20.70 5.53 9.18
N LYS A 71 21.13 6.08 8.04
CA LYS A 71 20.30 6.89 7.13
C LYS A 71 19.71 6.10 5.96
N ASN A 72 20.23 4.90 5.67
CA ASN A 72 19.79 4.10 4.53
C ASN A 72 19.14 2.76 4.92
N THR A 73 19.43 2.25 6.13
CA THR A 73 19.03 0.90 6.56
C THR A 73 18.30 0.94 7.89
N ILE A 74 17.24 0.14 8.00
CA ILE A 74 16.56 -0.17 9.26
C ILE A 74 16.79 -1.65 9.56
N VAL A 75 17.19 -2.00 10.77
CA VAL A 75 17.44 -3.39 11.17
C VAL A 75 16.35 -3.88 12.14
N PHE A 76 15.82 -5.07 11.87
CA PHE A 76 14.90 -5.78 12.76
C PHE A 76 15.50 -7.14 13.15
N LYS A 77 15.30 -7.56 14.40
CA LYS A 77 15.69 -8.87 14.92
C LYS A 77 14.46 -9.71 15.21
N LEU A 78 14.50 -10.97 14.81
CA LEU A 78 13.53 -11.99 15.20
C LEU A 78 14.26 -13.13 15.88
N HIS A 79 13.99 -13.33 17.17
CA HIS A 79 14.51 -14.46 17.93
C HIS A 79 13.37 -15.10 18.72
N VAL A 80 12.94 -16.29 18.28
CA VAL A 80 11.82 -17.03 18.89
C VAL A 80 12.14 -18.50 18.95
N ARG A 81 11.99 -19.09 20.15
CA ARG A 81 12.20 -20.51 20.40
C ARG A 81 10.96 -21.13 21.06
N CYS A 82 10.54 -22.28 20.55
CA CYS A 82 9.52 -23.11 21.16
C CYS A 82 10.20 -24.17 22.04
N GLN A 83 10.03 -24.10 23.36
CA GLN A 83 10.66 -25.05 24.27
C GLN A 83 10.06 -26.46 24.13
N VAL A 84 10.86 -27.48 24.43
CA VAL A 84 10.41 -28.88 24.43
C VAL A 84 9.31 -29.04 25.49
N GLY A 85 8.18 -29.63 25.11
CA GLY A 85 7.02 -29.83 25.98
C GLY A 85 5.99 -28.68 26.00
N GLN A 86 6.26 -27.54 25.34
CA GLN A 86 5.28 -26.47 25.15
C GLN A 86 4.35 -26.76 23.96
N PRO A 87 3.12 -26.20 23.93
CA PRO A 87 2.28 -26.28 22.74
C PRO A 87 2.89 -25.52 21.56
N ARG A 88 2.41 -25.82 20.35
CA ARG A 88 2.84 -25.11 19.13
C ARG A 88 2.58 -23.61 19.27
N ILE A 89 3.59 -22.80 18.97
CA ILE A 89 3.51 -21.34 19.01
C ILE A 89 3.33 -20.78 17.60
N THR A 90 2.54 -19.71 17.48
CA THR A 90 2.41 -18.95 16.23
C THR A 90 3.28 -17.72 16.33
N VAL A 91 4.29 -17.63 15.47
CA VAL A 91 5.18 -16.47 15.35
C VAL A 91 4.48 -15.43 14.50
N LYS A 92 4.25 -14.24 15.04
CA LYS A 92 3.66 -13.11 14.34
C LYS A 92 4.66 -11.95 14.21
N SER A 93 4.29 -10.92 13.46
CA SER A 93 5.13 -9.74 13.22
C SER A 93 5.45 -8.96 14.49
N ASP A 94 4.63 -9.02 15.55
CA ASP A 94 4.95 -8.43 16.87
C ASP A 94 6.29 -8.88 17.47
N LYS A 95 6.82 -10.03 17.03
CA LYS A 95 8.10 -10.56 17.49
C LYS A 95 9.32 -9.95 16.78
N LEU A 96 9.12 -9.18 15.71
CA LEU A 96 10.18 -8.40 15.08
C LEU A 96 10.49 -7.16 15.91
N LYS A 97 11.69 -7.12 16.48
CA LYS A 97 12.16 -6.01 17.31
C LYS A 97 13.07 -5.11 16.49
N TRP A 98 12.80 -3.82 16.46
CA TRP A 98 13.70 -2.84 15.83
C TRP A 98 15.00 -2.70 16.63
N LEU A 99 16.13 -2.66 15.93
CA LEU A 99 17.47 -2.44 16.48
C LEU A 99 17.98 -1.06 16.05
N PRO A 100 17.89 -0.03 16.92
CA PRO A 100 18.27 1.34 16.56
C PRO A 100 19.79 1.54 16.44
N ASN A 101 20.59 0.62 16.96
CA ASN A 101 22.06 0.66 16.93
C ASN A 101 22.66 -0.16 15.78
N GLY A 102 21.82 -0.72 14.91
CA GLY A 102 22.23 -1.56 13.79
C GLY A 102 22.24 -3.06 14.12
N SER A 103 22.87 -3.83 13.23
CA SER A 103 23.01 -5.29 13.28
C SER A 103 23.83 -5.74 14.49
N GLU A 104 23.35 -6.78 15.18
CA GLU A 104 24.05 -7.47 16.27
C GLU A 104 24.72 -8.76 15.78
N LEU A 105 24.30 -9.29 14.62
CA LEU A 105 24.91 -10.49 14.03
C LEU A 105 26.32 -10.19 13.49
N PRO A 106 27.31 -11.06 13.79
CA PRO A 106 28.66 -10.92 13.27
C PRO A 106 28.68 -11.21 11.77
N CYS A 107 29.45 -10.42 11.03
CA CYS A 107 29.77 -10.71 9.64
C CYS A 107 30.97 -11.68 9.60
N GLU A 108 30.79 -12.87 9.01
CA GLU A 108 31.80 -13.95 9.01
C GLU A 108 33.04 -13.64 8.14
N ASP A 109 33.04 -12.55 7.37
CA ASP A 109 34.06 -12.27 6.34
C ASP A 109 35.40 -11.70 6.86
N VAL A 110 35.60 -11.55 8.18
CA VAL A 110 36.86 -10.99 8.72
C VAL A 110 37.36 -11.77 9.93
N LYS A 111 38.55 -12.37 9.82
CA LYS A 111 39.28 -12.92 10.97
C LYS A 111 39.45 -11.81 12.02
N PRO A 112 39.02 -12.03 13.28
CA PRO A 112 39.12 -10.99 14.30
C PRO A 112 40.60 -10.66 14.55
N ASN A 113 41.01 -9.43 14.22
CA ASN A 113 42.23 -8.87 14.77
C ASN A 113 41.99 -8.59 16.25
N ALA A 114 42.90 -9.06 17.12
CA ALA A 114 42.80 -8.90 18.56
C ALA A 114 42.67 -7.40 18.93
N GLY A 115 41.46 -6.97 19.29
CA GLY A 115 41.17 -5.61 19.78
C GLY A 115 40.10 -4.81 19.03
N SER A 116 39.62 -5.23 17.86
CA SER A 116 38.53 -4.56 17.15
C SER A 116 37.16 -5.14 17.50
N LYS A 117 36.12 -4.29 17.69
CA LYS A 117 34.72 -4.75 17.77
C LYS A 117 34.41 -5.66 16.58
N PRO A 118 33.67 -6.77 16.75
CA PRO A 118 33.29 -7.64 15.65
C PRO A 118 32.55 -6.81 14.59
N LYS A 119 32.95 -6.94 13.33
CA LYS A 119 32.32 -6.21 12.22
C LYS A 119 30.93 -6.83 12.00
N THR A 120 29.89 -6.04 12.21
CA THR A 120 28.49 -6.41 12.00
C THR A 120 28.06 -6.11 10.56
N PHE A 121 26.84 -6.51 10.16
CA PHE A 121 26.34 -6.24 8.80
C PHE A 121 26.03 -4.76 8.53
N THR A 122 26.09 -3.90 9.54
CA THR A 122 25.90 -2.44 9.44
C THR A 122 26.96 -1.68 10.21
N SER A 123 27.23 -0.45 9.79
CA SER A 123 28.19 0.47 10.42
C SER A 123 27.45 1.73 10.89
N PHE A 124 26.67 1.63 11.97
CA PHE A 124 25.91 2.77 12.50
C PHE A 124 26.82 3.65 13.36
N THR A 125 26.88 4.94 13.05
CA THR A 125 27.71 5.89 13.82
C THR A 125 26.96 6.43 15.04
N CYS A 126 25.63 6.49 14.95
CA CYS A 126 24.74 6.90 16.03
C CYS A 126 23.48 6.02 16.08
N SER A 127 22.77 6.08 17.21
CA SER A 127 21.51 5.37 17.37
C SER A 127 20.40 6.09 16.63
N GLN A 128 19.60 5.38 15.83
CA GLN A 128 18.45 5.97 15.15
C GLN A 128 17.44 6.59 16.14
N ASP A 129 17.30 6.02 17.35
CA ASP A 129 16.39 6.55 18.38
C ASP A 129 16.83 7.91 18.94
N SER A 130 18.13 8.23 18.82
CA SER A 130 18.67 9.52 19.27
C SER A 130 18.47 10.66 18.27
N LEU A 131 18.04 10.35 17.04
CA LEU A 131 17.84 11.37 16.01
C LEU A 131 16.49 12.08 16.22
N PRO A 132 16.47 13.42 16.20
CA PRO A 132 15.25 14.19 16.46
C PRO A 132 14.13 13.87 15.45
N GLU A 133 14.50 13.45 14.24
CA GLU A 133 13.59 13.07 13.17
C GLU A 133 12.70 11.85 13.51
N PHE A 134 13.20 10.92 14.34
CA PHE A 134 12.48 9.70 14.72
C PHE A 134 11.76 9.81 16.07
N SER A 135 11.94 10.91 16.81
CA SER A 135 11.28 11.15 18.10
C SER A 135 9.75 11.24 18.00
N ASN A 136 9.24 11.85 16.92
CA ASN A 136 7.80 11.94 16.62
C ASN A 136 7.30 10.83 15.69
N ASN A 137 8.20 10.19 14.93
CA ASN A 137 7.89 9.17 13.94
C ASN A 137 8.66 7.87 14.24
N SER A 138 8.24 7.19 15.31
CA SER A 138 8.85 5.93 15.73
C SER A 138 8.84 4.89 14.60
N ILE A 139 10.01 4.31 14.30
CA ILE A 139 10.14 3.19 13.38
C ILE A 139 9.46 1.96 13.98
N GLY A 140 8.63 1.28 13.19
CA GLY A 140 8.01 0.04 13.61
C GLY A 140 7.31 -0.70 12.48
N LEU A 141 6.43 -1.61 12.85
CA LEU A 141 5.59 -2.34 11.91
C LEU A 141 4.21 -1.70 11.86
N THR A 142 3.57 -1.71 10.69
CA THR A 142 2.19 -1.23 10.57
C THR A 142 1.20 -2.17 11.25
N TYR A 143 1.39 -3.49 11.06
CA TYR A 143 0.53 -4.53 11.61
C TYR A 143 1.36 -5.50 12.43
N SER A 144 0.94 -5.73 13.68
CA SER A 144 1.63 -6.59 14.65
C SER A 144 1.11 -8.04 14.66
N ASP A 145 0.06 -8.35 13.92
CA ASP A 145 -0.63 -9.64 13.96
C ASP A 145 -0.42 -10.52 12.73
N ILE A 146 0.46 -10.12 11.80
CA ILE A 146 0.79 -10.88 10.59
C ILE A 146 1.52 -12.16 10.99
N ILE A 147 0.95 -13.32 10.64
CA ILE A 147 1.56 -14.62 10.94
C ILE A 147 2.77 -14.84 10.01
N LEU A 148 3.92 -15.17 10.60
CA LEU A 148 5.17 -15.45 9.88
C LEU A 148 5.41 -16.96 9.76
N ALA A 149 5.38 -17.66 10.89
CA ALA A 149 5.64 -19.09 10.97
C ALA A 149 4.87 -19.73 12.14
N LYS A 150 4.79 -21.06 12.14
CA LYS A 150 4.32 -21.85 13.29
C LYS A 150 5.44 -22.77 13.73
N LEU A 151 5.77 -22.76 15.02
CA LEU A 151 6.87 -23.56 15.58
C LEU A 151 6.31 -24.68 16.46
N GLY A 152 6.84 -25.88 16.24
CA GLY A 152 6.68 -27.03 17.12
C GLY A 152 7.72 -27.06 18.25
N PRO A 153 7.53 -27.95 19.24
CA PRO A 153 8.45 -28.06 20.37
C PRO A 153 9.89 -28.37 19.91
N GLY A 154 10.86 -27.61 20.40
CA GLY A 154 12.27 -27.73 20.03
C GLY A 154 12.72 -26.88 18.84
N GLN A 155 11.79 -26.28 18.08
CA GLN A 155 12.13 -25.43 16.93
C GLN A 155 12.42 -23.98 17.35
N GLU A 156 13.28 -23.33 16.56
CA GLU A 156 13.79 -21.98 16.79
C GLU A 156 14.00 -21.25 15.45
N ILE A 157 13.76 -19.94 15.47
CA ILE A 157 14.09 -18.99 14.41
C ILE A 157 14.91 -17.86 15.03
N GLU A 158 16.10 -17.62 14.48
CA GLU A 158 16.97 -16.49 14.80
C GLU A 158 17.45 -15.85 13.48
N LEU A 159 17.07 -14.59 13.27
CA LEU A 159 17.44 -13.83 12.08
C LEU A 159 17.46 -12.32 12.33
N GLU A 160 18.13 -11.61 11.42
CA GLU A 160 18.03 -10.16 11.25
C GLU A 160 17.49 -9.81 9.86
N ALA A 161 16.61 -8.82 9.80
CA ALA A 161 16.01 -8.34 8.56
C ALA A 161 16.36 -6.86 8.36
N HIS A 162 16.98 -6.56 7.22
CA HIS A 162 17.43 -5.24 6.84
C HIS A 162 16.45 -4.65 5.83
N ALA A 163 15.83 -3.54 6.20
CA ALA A 163 14.92 -2.79 5.36
C ALA A 163 15.57 -1.56 4.76
N VAL A 164 15.24 -1.29 3.50
CA VAL A 164 15.79 -0.19 2.71
C VAL A 164 14.66 0.52 1.95
N LYS A 165 14.97 1.76 1.54
CA LYS A 165 14.10 2.56 0.68
C LYS A 165 14.08 1.99 -0.74
N GLY A 166 12.90 1.88 -1.32
CA GLY A 166 12.71 1.43 -2.69
C GLY A 166 11.34 1.83 -3.27
N ILE A 167 11.12 1.49 -4.54
CA ILE A 167 9.89 1.83 -5.28
C ILE A 167 9.17 0.58 -5.81
N GLY A 168 7.84 0.67 -5.95
CA GLY A 168 6.99 -0.42 -6.42
C GLY A 168 7.33 -0.96 -7.82
N LYS A 169 7.96 -0.12 -8.67
CA LYS A 169 8.43 -0.48 -10.02
C LYS A 169 9.52 -1.55 -9.97
N THR A 170 10.36 -1.54 -8.94
CA THR A 170 11.43 -2.52 -8.74
C THR A 170 10.85 -3.83 -8.20
N HIS A 171 10.00 -3.74 -7.18
CA HIS A 171 9.29 -4.89 -6.62
C HIS A 171 8.00 -4.45 -5.94
N ALA A 172 6.93 -5.25 -6.06
CA ALA A 172 5.61 -4.91 -5.54
C ALA A 172 5.55 -4.68 -4.02
N LYS A 173 6.51 -5.22 -3.27
CA LYS A 173 6.64 -5.02 -1.81
C LYS A 173 6.81 -3.55 -1.39
N TRP A 174 7.33 -2.71 -2.29
CA TRP A 174 7.48 -1.28 -2.04
C TRP A 174 6.27 -0.46 -2.49
N SER A 175 5.20 -1.09 -2.99
CA SER A 175 3.95 -0.37 -3.29
C SER A 175 3.34 0.16 -1.99
N PRO A 176 3.18 1.49 -1.83
CA PRO A 176 2.58 2.07 -0.62
C PRO A 176 1.06 1.88 -0.54
N VAL A 177 0.44 1.49 -1.65
CA VAL A 177 -1.00 1.33 -1.76
C VAL A 177 -1.37 -0.15 -1.82
N ALA A 178 -2.41 -0.52 -1.09
CA ALA A 178 -3.10 -1.79 -1.28
C ALA A 178 -3.79 -1.77 -2.64
N THR A 179 -4.50 -0.68 -2.94
CA THR A 179 -4.99 -0.37 -4.28
C THR A 179 -5.12 1.13 -4.49
N ALA A 180 -4.79 1.58 -5.70
CA ALA A 180 -5.09 2.92 -6.16
C ALA A 180 -5.77 2.81 -7.53
N TRP A 181 -7.02 3.23 -7.58
CA TRP A 181 -7.80 3.17 -8.80
C TRP A 181 -8.75 4.36 -8.90
N TYR A 182 -9.30 4.54 -10.08
CA TYR A 182 -10.33 5.55 -10.30
C TYR A 182 -11.40 5.00 -11.22
N ARG A 183 -12.60 5.58 -11.10
CA ARG A 183 -13.65 5.46 -12.11
C ARG A 183 -14.15 6.84 -12.49
N MET A 184 -14.67 6.95 -13.71
CA MET A 184 -15.41 8.16 -14.11
C MET A 184 -16.74 8.21 -13.36
N LEU A 185 -17.20 9.42 -13.05
CA LEU A 185 -18.53 9.63 -12.49
C LEU A 185 -19.57 9.06 -13.48
N PRO A 186 -20.42 8.11 -13.04
CA PRO A 186 -21.54 7.65 -13.84
C PRO A 186 -22.52 8.80 -14.08
N GLU A 187 -22.97 8.92 -15.32
CA GLU A 187 -24.03 9.85 -15.70
C GLU A 187 -25.21 9.00 -16.16
N VAL A 188 -26.27 8.96 -15.36
CA VAL A 188 -27.50 8.23 -15.69
C VAL A 188 -28.50 9.27 -16.17
N VAL A 189 -28.93 9.16 -17.43
CA VAL A 189 -29.88 10.09 -18.06
C VAL A 189 -31.16 9.34 -18.37
N LEU A 190 -32.28 9.86 -17.90
CA LEU A 190 -33.61 9.41 -18.32
C LEU A 190 -33.95 10.18 -19.60
N LEU A 191 -34.05 9.46 -20.73
CA LEU A 191 -34.40 10.03 -22.03
C LEU A 191 -35.91 10.31 -22.13
N GLU A 192 -36.69 9.49 -21.46
CA GLU A 192 -38.15 9.59 -21.36
C GLU A 192 -38.59 9.72 -19.90
N ALA A 193 -39.79 10.27 -19.70
CA ALA A 193 -40.42 10.26 -18.38
C ALA A 193 -40.85 8.84 -18.02
N VAL A 194 -40.26 8.28 -16.97
CA VAL A 194 -40.63 6.99 -16.39
C VAL A 194 -41.58 7.23 -15.23
N GLU A 195 -42.86 6.91 -15.41
CA GLU A 195 -43.95 7.17 -14.45
C GLU A 195 -44.49 5.89 -13.79
N ASP A 196 -45.08 6.06 -12.60
CA ASP A 196 -45.89 5.10 -11.86
C ASP A 196 -45.26 3.70 -11.68
N GLU A 197 -45.86 2.65 -12.23
CA GLU A 197 -45.39 1.26 -12.06
C GLU A 197 -43.99 1.06 -12.64
N LEU A 198 -43.68 1.69 -13.77
CA LEU A 198 -42.35 1.63 -14.39
C LEU A 198 -41.30 2.34 -13.52
N ALA A 199 -41.70 3.39 -12.78
CA ALA A 199 -40.80 4.09 -11.88
C ALA A 199 -40.40 3.22 -10.69
N GLU A 200 -41.36 2.47 -10.13
CA GLU A 200 -41.10 1.49 -9.07
C GLU A 200 -40.27 0.31 -9.58
N GLU A 201 -40.55 -0.19 -10.78
CA GLU A 201 -39.74 -1.25 -11.41
C GLU A 201 -38.29 -0.80 -11.59
N LEU A 202 -38.07 0.40 -12.13
CA LEU A 202 -36.73 0.96 -12.33
C LEU A 202 -35.97 1.14 -11.01
N LYS A 203 -36.65 1.60 -9.96
CA LYS A 203 -36.09 1.73 -8.62
C LYS A 203 -35.67 0.36 -8.07
N ASN A 204 -36.54 -0.64 -8.18
CA ASN A 204 -36.29 -2.00 -7.69
C ASN A 204 -35.20 -2.75 -8.48
N LYS A 205 -35.01 -2.44 -9.78
CA LYS A 205 -33.90 -2.97 -10.59
C LYS A 205 -32.53 -2.50 -10.12
N CYS A 206 -32.43 -1.37 -9.42
CA CYS A 206 -31.16 -0.80 -9.01
C CYS A 206 -30.77 -1.25 -7.58
N PRO A 207 -29.79 -2.15 -7.40
CA PRO A 207 -29.43 -2.66 -6.07
C PRO A 207 -28.82 -1.60 -5.16
N VAL A 208 -28.29 -0.51 -5.73
CA VAL A 208 -27.61 0.58 -5.02
C VAL A 208 -28.49 1.84 -4.91
N ASN A 209 -29.78 1.74 -5.21
CA ASN A 209 -30.76 2.82 -5.04
C ASN A 209 -30.34 4.14 -5.72
N VAL A 210 -29.92 4.11 -6.98
CA VAL A 210 -29.56 5.32 -7.75
C VAL A 210 -30.79 6.18 -8.05
N PHE A 211 -31.92 5.52 -8.29
CA PHE A 211 -33.20 6.15 -8.60
C PHE A 211 -34.01 6.39 -7.34
N ASP A 212 -34.73 7.50 -7.33
CA ASP A 212 -35.76 7.80 -6.34
C ASP A 212 -37.06 8.21 -7.03
N ILE A 213 -38.14 8.30 -6.27
CA ILE A 213 -39.47 8.61 -6.81
C ILE A 213 -39.90 9.98 -6.31
N GLU A 214 -40.19 10.88 -7.24
CA GLU A 214 -40.82 12.18 -6.97
C GLU A 214 -42.32 12.09 -7.23
N ASP A 215 -43.12 12.64 -6.32
CA ASP A 215 -44.56 12.83 -6.50
C ASP A 215 -44.80 14.16 -7.24
N ILE A 216 -45.46 14.09 -8.40
CA ILE A 216 -45.76 15.25 -9.25
C ILE A 216 -47.14 15.85 -8.92
N GLY A 217 -47.88 15.25 -7.98
CA GLY A 217 -49.26 15.59 -7.66
C GLY A 217 -50.26 14.91 -8.61
N LYS A 218 -51.55 14.96 -8.24
CA LYS A 218 -52.64 14.19 -8.88
C LYS A 218 -52.45 12.66 -8.82
N GLY A 219 -51.65 12.16 -7.86
CA GLY A 219 -51.38 10.74 -7.68
C GLY A 219 -50.36 10.15 -8.65
N LYS A 220 -49.69 10.97 -9.46
CA LYS A 220 -48.65 10.54 -10.41
C LYS A 220 -47.26 10.56 -9.78
N ARG A 221 -46.50 9.49 -9.99
CA ARG A 221 -45.14 9.32 -9.46
C ARG A 221 -44.14 9.23 -10.62
N ARG A 222 -42.95 9.82 -10.49
CA ARG A 222 -41.91 9.78 -11.53
C ARG A 222 -40.55 9.40 -10.96
N ALA A 223 -39.80 8.60 -11.70
CA ALA A 223 -38.42 8.30 -11.36
C ALA A 223 -37.49 9.52 -11.58
N LYS A 224 -36.61 9.77 -10.62
CA LYS A 224 -35.52 10.74 -10.71
C LYS A 224 -34.20 10.06 -10.37
N VAL A 225 -33.15 10.45 -11.07
CA VAL A 225 -31.79 10.05 -10.73
C VAL A 225 -31.31 10.90 -9.55
N ALA A 226 -31.38 10.34 -8.33
CA ALA A 226 -31.01 11.05 -7.10
C ALA A 226 -29.52 10.89 -6.76
N ARG A 227 -28.97 9.70 -6.96
CA ARG A 227 -27.60 9.34 -6.53
C ARG A 227 -26.78 8.70 -7.66
N PRO A 228 -26.44 9.46 -8.72
CA PRO A 228 -25.68 8.91 -9.85
C PRO A 228 -24.27 8.44 -9.46
N ARG A 229 -23.67 9.03 -8.42
CA ARG A 229 -22.33 8.67 -7.92
C ARG A 229 -22.27 7.23 -7.43
N ASP A 230 -23.34 6.71 -6.84
CA ASP A 230 -23.38 5.38 -6.23
C ASP A 230 -23.59 4.27 -7.28
N CYS A 231 -23.93 4.65 -8.52
CA CYS A 231 -24.12 3.72 -9.62
C CYS A 231 -22.84 2.91 -9.87
N THR A 232 -22.95 1.58 -9.79
CA THR A 232 -21.87 0.64 -10.09
C THR A 232 -21.78 0.29 -11.58
N LEU A 233 -22.65 0.87 -12.43
CA LEU A 233 -22.80 0.54 -13.85
C LEU A 233 -23.07 -0.96 -14.10
N CYS A 234 -23.88 -1.61 -13.25
CA CYS A 234 -24.29 -3.01 -13.40
C CYS A 234 -25.15 -3.28 -14.65
N ARG A 235 -25.68 -2.24 -15.30
CA ARG A 235 -26.56 -2.28 -16.49
C ARG A 235 -27.91 -2.97 -16.30
N GLU A 236 -28.34 -3.23 -15.07
CA GLU A 236 -29.67 -3.80 -14.81
C GLU A 236 -30.82 -2.88 -15.21
N CYS A 237 -30.65 -1.57 -15.09
CA CYS A 237 -31.67 -0.60 -15.50
C CYS A 237 -31.95 -0.57 -17.01
N ILE A 238 -31.07 -1.16 -17.83
CA ILE A 238 -31.28 -1.34 -19.27
C ILE A 238 -31.53 -2.82 -19.64
N ARG A 239 -31.62 -3.71 -18.64
CA ARG A 239 -31.92 -5.11 -18.86
C ARG A 239 -33.43 -5.26 -19.11
N GLY A 240 -33.78 -5.83 -20.26
CA GLY A 240 -35.18 -5.95 -20.72
C GLY A 240 -35.38 -5.62 -22.19
N GLY A 241 -34.31 -5.32 -22.93
CA GLY A 241 -34.36 -5.05 -24.36
C GLY A 241 -34.63 -3.58 -24.68
N LYS A 242 -35.08 -3.33 -25.91
CA LYS A 242 -35.11 -1.99 -26.51
C LYS A 242 -35.93 -0.97 -25.70
N GLU A 243 -36.99 -1.41 -25.02
CA GLU A 243 -37.82 -0.54 -24.19
C GLU A 243 -37.01 0.19 -23.09
N TRP A 244 -36.10 -0.50 -22.41
CA TRP A 244 -35.30 0.13 -21.35
C TRP A 244 -34.07 0.86 -21.90
N GLU A 245 -33.54 0.41 -23.04
CA GLU A 245 -32.45 1.10 -23.74
C GLU A 245 -32.88 2.48 -24.27
N ASP A 246 -34.12 2.60 -24.74
CA ASP A 246 -34.68 3.86 -25.23
C ASP A 246 -35.05 4.83 -24.07
N ARG A 247 -35.33 4.32 -22.87
CA ARG A 247 -35.70 5.13 -21.68
C ARG A 247 -34.50 5.58 -20.84
N VAL A 248 -33.46 4.77 -20.72
CA VAL A 248 -32.33 5.00 -19.80
C VAL A 248 -30.99 4.96 -20.56
N SER A 249 -30.29 6.09 -20.60
CA SER A 249 -28.94 6.19 -21.16
C SER A 249 -27.91 6.19 -20.03
N LEU A 250 -27.03 5.18 -20.04
CA LEU A 250 -25.88 5.11 -19.13
C LEU A 250 -24.63 5.70 -19.81
N ARG A 251 -24.12 6.79 -19.24
CA ARG A 251 -22.95 7.54 -19.72
C ARG A 251 -21.91 7.69 -18.61
N ARG A 252 -20.80 8.33 -18.96
CA ARG A 252 -19.72 8.66 -18.03
C ARG A 252 -19.26 10.08 -18.30
N VAL A 253 -19.10 10.86 -17.24
CA VAL A 253 -18.55 12.22 -17.34
C VAL A 253 -17.04 12.11 -17.53
N LYS A 254 -16.57 12.40 -18.76
CA LYS A 254 -15.18 12.15 -19.19
C LYS A 254 -14.12 12.87 -18.36
N ASN A 255 -14.45 14.03 -17.79
CA ASN A 255 -13.54 14.89 -17.02
C ASN A 255 -13.79 14.84 -15.51
N HIS A 256 -14.57 13.87 -15.00
CA HIS A 256 -14.82 13.71 -13.57
C HIS A 256 -14.40 12.32 -13.11
N PHE A 257 -13.27 12.26 -12.39
CA PHE A 257 -12.73 11.03 -11.82
C PHE A 257 -12.96 10.95 -10.31
N ILE A 258 -13.47 9.80 -9.88
CA ILE A 258 -13.59 9.39 -8.48
C ILE A 258 -12.41 8.48 -8.19
N PHE A 259 -11.42 9.00 -7.47
CA PHE A 259 -10.26 8.24 -7.03
C PHE A 259 -10.53 7.56 -5.70
N THR A 260 -10.02 6.35 -5.57
CA THR A 260 -9.96 5.57 -4.33
C THR A 260 -8.51 5.17 -4.12
N ILE A 261 -7.96 5.56 -2.97
CA ILE A 261 -6.57 5.28 -2.59
C ILE A 261 -6.61 4.61 -1.22
N GLU A 262 -6.19 3.35 -1.18
CA GLU A 262 -6.10 2.57 0.04
C GLU A 262 -4.62 2.38 0.37
N SER A 263 -4.16 2.95 1.48
CA SER A 263 -2.78 2.80 1.94
C SER A 263 -2.55 1.44 2.60
N THR A 264 -1.33 0.90 2.49
CA THR A 264 -0.87 -0.24 3.29
C THR A 264 -0.50 0.14 4.72
N GLY A 265 -0.61 1.43 5.07
CA GLY A 265 -0.45 1.99 6.42
C GLY A 265 0.95 2.51 6.76
N ALA A 266 1.91 2.45 5.81
CA ALA A 266 3.22 3.09 5.98
C ALA A 266 3.12 4.63 6.05
N LEU A 267 2.27 5.22 5.19
CA LEU A 267 1.95 6.65 5.14
C LEU A 267 0.44 6.84 4.92
N PRO A 268 -0.17 7.93 5.39
CA PRO A 268 -1.59 8.17 5.16
C PRO A 268 -1.88 8.51 3.68
N PRO A 269 -3.07 8.16 3.14
CA PRO A 269 -3.39 8.31 1.71
C PRO A 269 -3.26 9.74 1.16
N GLU A 270 -3.58 10.75 1.96
CA GLU A 270 -3.45 12.16 1.59
C GLU A 270 -1.99 12.55 1.31
N VAL A 271 -1.05 12.04 2.12
CA VAL A 271 0.39 12.27 1.91
C VAL A 271 0.85 11.52 0.66
N LEU A 272 0.39 10.28 0.45
CA LEU A 272 0.74 9.51 -0.76
C LEU A 272 0.34 10.24 -2.05
N PHE A 273 -0.85 10.85 -2.08
CA PHE A 273 -1.28 11.61 -3.24
C PHE A 273 -0.44 12.87 -3.44
N THR A 274 -0.11 13.60 -2.38
CA THR A 274 0.78 14.77 -2.46
C THR A 274 2.17 14.38 -2.97
N GLU A 275 2.76 13.28 -2.49
CA GLU A 275 4.05 12.80 -2.98
C GLU A 275 3.97 12.36 -4.46
N ALA A 276 2.86 11.76 -4.88
CA ALA A 276 2.66 11.41 -6.29
C ALA A 276 2.62 12.64 -7.22
N VAL A 277 2.09 13.78 -6.73
CA VAL A 277 2.11 15.05 -7.47
C VAL A 277 3.54 15.59 -7.61
N LYS A 278 4.29 15.62 -6.50
CA LYS A 278 5.71 16.07 -6.51
C LYS A 278 6.57 15.24 -7.44
N ILE A 279 6.41 13.91 -7.43
CA ILE A 279 7.17 13.03 -8.34
C ILE A 279 6.88 13.34 -9.81
N LEU A 280 5.64 13.73 -10.15
CA LEU A 280 5.31 14.13 -11.52
C LEU A 280 5.95 15.48 -11.87
N GLU A 281 5.93 16.43 -10.95
CA GLU A 281 6.60 17.73 -11.08
C GLU A 281 8.11 17.58 -11.28
N ASP A 282 8.79 16.84 -10.40
CA ASP A 282 10.22 16.56 -10.48
C ASP A 282 10.63 15.92 -11.82
N LYS A 283 9.76 15.07 -12.39
CA LYS A 283 10.00 14.48 -13.71
C LYS A 283 9.99 15.53 -14.81
N CYS A 284 9.04 16.45 -14.77
CA CYS A 284 8.97 17.55 -15.73
C CYS A 284 10.18 18.47 -15.59
N GLU A 285 10.56 18.83 -14.36
CA GLU A 285 11.73 19.68 -14.10
C GLU A 285 13.03 19.06 -14.57
N ARG A 286 13.23 17.75 -14.35
CA ARG A 286 14.41 17.03 -14.88
C ARG A 286 14.52 17.13 -16.40
N VAL A 287 13.41 16.90 -17.12
CA VAL A 287 13.40 17.00 -18.58
C VAL A 287 13.68 18.43 -19.05
N ILE A 288 13.12 19.44 -18.39
CA ILE A 288 13.38 20.86 -18.71
C ILE A 288 14.86 21.19 -18.50
N THR A 289 15.46 20.72 -17.41
CA THR A 289 16.86 20.97 -17.06
C THR A 289 17.81 20.31 -18.05
N GLU A 290 17.53 19.09 -18.50
CA GLU A 290 18.36 18.39 -19.50
C GLU A 290 18.26 18.99 -20.91
N LEU A 291 17.17 19.70 -21.21
CA LEU A 291 16.95 20.35 -22.51
C LEU A 291 17.45 21.80 -22.56
N SER A 292 17.76 22.41 -21.41
CA SER A 292 18.24 23.80 -21.29
C SER A 292 19.76 23.87 -21.32
#